data_AF-A0A7J4EN61-F1
#
_entry.id   AF-A0A7J4EN61-F1
#
_cell.length_a   1.000
_cell.length_b   1.000
_cell.length_c   1.000
_cell.angle_alpha   90.00
_cell.angle_beta   90.00
_cell.angle_gamma   90.00
#
_symmetry.space_group_name_H-M   'P 1'
#
loop_
_entity.id
_entity.type
_entity.pdbx_description
1 polymer ?
#
loop_
_entity_poly.entity_id
_entity_poly.type
_entity_poly.pdbx_seq_one_letter_code
_entity_poly.pdbx_strand_id
1 'polypeptide(L)'
;MSEIFFKDARAEKAEDSQPEQIKKMLSRILPVESGDLVAIKIHCGEYGNTTHIRPIIVRTVVDLVKSAGGKPFVTETTTLYKTNRFDAHALIETAARNGFTQSSMGAPFIVADGLRGEDGRTVKINGEIL
;
A
#
# COMPACT_ATOMS: atom_id res chain seq x y z
N MET A 1 -23.50 -2.00 9.79
CA MET A 1 -22.89 -3.18 9.17
C MET A 1 -22.01 -2.69 8.04
N SER A 2 -20.75 -3.13 7.98
CA SER A 2 -19.87 -2.80 6.86
C SER A 2 -20.22 -3.64 5.65
N GLU A 3 -20.25 -3.04 4.47
CA GLU A 3 -20.40 -3.78 3.21
C GLU A 3 -19.07 -4.47 2.87
N ILE A 4 -19.09 -5.79 2.69
CA ILE A 4 -17.90 -6.59 2.37
C ILE A 4 -18.01 -7.07 0.93
N PHE A 5 -17.03 -6.70 0.11
CA PHE A 5 -16.90 -7.21 -1.25
C PHE A 5 -15.80 -8.28 -1.29
N PHE A 6 -16.15 -9.47 -1.81
CA PHE A 6 -15.21 -10.58 -1.97
C PHE A 6 -15.18 -11.06 -3.42
N LYS A 7 -13.98 -11.35 -3.93
CA LYS A 7 -13.77 -11.98 -5.23
C LYS A 7 -12.55 -12.90 -5.17
N ASP A 8 -12.68 -14.08 -5.75
CA ASP A 8 -11.57 -15.03 -5.90
C ASP A 8 -10.48 -14.43 -6.83
N ALA A 9 -9.21 -14.61 -6.45
CA ALA A 9 -8.05 -14.13 -7.18
C ALA A 9 -7.78 -14.89 -8.50
N ARG A 10 -8.47 -16.01 -8.73
CA ARG A 10 -8.46 -16.73 -10.01
C ARG A 10 -9.06 -15.86 -11.11
N ALA A 11 -8.35 -15.79 -12.23
CA ALA A 11 -8.78 -15.11 -13.44
C ALA A 11 -8.97 -16.13 -14.56
N GLU A 12 -10.19 -16.26 -15.07
CA GLU A 12 -10.50 -17.10 -16.24
C GLU A 12 -10.50 -16.27 -17.52
N LYS A 13 -10.88 -15.00 -17.42
CA LYS A 13 -10.88 -14.01 -18.50
C LYS A 13 -9.99 -12.83 -18.16
N ALA A 14 -9.63 -12.02 -19.16
CA ALA A 14 -8.84 -10.82 -18.95
C ALA A 14 -9.51 -9.83 -17.98
N GLU A 15 -10.84 -9.69 -18.06
CA GLU A 15 -11.63 -8.85 -17.15
C GLU A 15 -11.60 -9.34 -15.68
N ASP A 16 -11.26 -10.61 -15.45
CA ASP A 16 -11.13 -11.18 -14.12
C ASP A 16 -9.73 -10.97 -13.52
N SER A 17 -8.81 -10.32 -14.24
CA SER A 17 -7.48 -10.03 -13.70
C SER A 17 -7.57 -9.15 -12.45
N GLN A 18 -6.62 -9.32 -11.52
CA GLN A 18 -6.60 -8.59 -10.25
C GLN A 18 -6.67 -7.06 -10.43
N PRO A 19 -5.96 -6.43 -11.39
CA PRO A 19 -6.11 -5.00 -11.67
C PRO A 19 -7.54 -4.59 -12.04
N GLU A 20 -8.19 -5.32 -12.95
CA GLU A 20 -9.55 -4.98 -13.40
C GLU A 20 -10.59 -5.18 -12.30
N GLN A 21 -10.44 -6.24 -11.50
CA GLN A 21 -11.30 -6.46 -10.32
C GLN A 21 -11.16 -5.32 -9.30
N ILE A 22 -9.92 -4.89 -9.02
CA ILE A 22 -9.65 -3.78 -8.09
C ILE A 22 -10.26 -2.48 -8.61
N LYS A 23 -10.10 -2.15 -9.90
CA LYS A 23 -10.74 -0.98 -10.51
C LYS A 23 -12.25 -1.01 -10.32
N LYS A 24 -12.90 -2.13 -10.63
CA LYS A 24 -14.35 -2.29 -10.51
C LYS A 24 -14.85 -2.18 -9.07
N MET A 25 -14.12 -2.74 -8.10
CA MET A 25 -14.52 -2.71 -6.69
C MET A 25 -14.23 -1.37 -6.04
N LEU A 26 -12.99 -0.87 -6.15
CA LEU A 26 -12.59 0.38 -5.49
C LEU A 26 -13.32 1.59 -6.04
N SER A 27 -13.61 1.66 -7.36
CA SER A 27 -14.35 2.80 -7.93
C SER A 27 -15.74 3.02 -7.30
N ARG A 28 -16.33 2.00 -6.66
CA ARG A 28 -17.62 2.11 -5.97
C ARG A 28 -17.52 2.72 -4.57
N ILE A 29 -16.33 2.70 -3.97
CA ILE A 29 -16.13 3.02 -2.55
C ILE A 29 -14.94 3.95 -2.30
N LEU A 30 -14.26 4.44 -3.35
CA LEU A 30 -13.05 5.25 -3.23
C LEU A 30 -13.38 6.58 -2.55
N PRO A 31 -12.98 6.80 -1.28
CA PRO A 31 -13.34 7.99 -0.53
C PRO A 31 -12.23 9.04 -0.69
N VAL A 32 -12.05 9.52 -1.92
CA VAL A 32 -10.98 10.48 -2.27
C VAL A 32 -11.61 11.73 -2.88
N GLU A 33 -11.28 12.87 -2.30
CA GLU A 33 -11.63 14.18 -2.83
C GLU A 33 -10.43 14.80 -3.57
N SER A 34 -10.73 15.73 -4.49
CA SER A 34 -9.69 16.41 -5.26
C SER A 34 -8.77 17.21 -4.34
N GLY A 35 -7.46 17.01 -4.46
CA GLY A 35 -6.45 17.66 -3.63
C GLY A 35 -6.01 16.87 -2.40
N ASP A 36 -6.71 15.79 -2.04
CA ASP A 36 -6.35 14.95 -0.90
C ASP A 36 -4.94 14.38 -1.01
N LEU A 37 -4.21 14.34 0.10
CA LEU A 37 -2.97 13.59 0.23
C LEU A 37 -3.30 12.17 0.74
N VAL A 38 -3.13 11.16 -0.09
CA VAL A 38 -3.67 9.82 0.17
C VAL A 38 -2.55 8.81 0.41
N ALA A 39 -2.55 8.20 1.60
CA ALA A 39 -1.63 7.12 1.94
C ALA A 39 -2.16 5.77 1.42
N ILE A 40 -1.36 5.06 0.63
CA ILE A 40 -1.61 3.69 0.20
C ILE A 40 -0.65 2.78 0.95
N LYS A 41 -1.11 2.24 2.08
CA LYS A 41 -0.32 1.32 2.92
C LYS A 41 -0.23 -0.05 2.25
N ILE A 42 0.98 -0.60 2.16
CA ILE A 42 1.23 -1.95 1.63
C ILE A 42 2.18 -2.70 2.54
N HIS A 43 2.23 -4.03 2.37
CA HIS A 43 3.36 -4.85 2.82
C HIS A 43 4.28 -5.15 1.63
N CYS A 44 5.46 -4.53 1.61
CA CYS A 44 6.41 -4.64 0.48
C CYS A 44 7.22 -5.95 0.45
N GLY A 45 7.05 -6.83 1.45
CA GLY A 45 7.82 -8.06 1.59
C GLY A 45 9.19 -7.82 2.23
N GLU A 46 9.90 -8.90 2.55
CA GLU A 46 11.28 -8.89 3.04
C GLU A 46 12.24 -9.26 1.90
N TYR A 47 13.54 -9.02 2.07
CA TYR A 47 14.53 -9.46 1.10
C TYR A 47 14.44 -10.97 0.82
N GLY A 48 14.40 -11.36 -0.45
CA GLY A 48 14.27 -12.75 -0.89
C GLY A 48 12.85 -13.32 -0.82
N ASN A 49 11.88 -12.56 -0.30
CA ASN A 49 10.48 -12.97 -0.34
C ASN A 49 9.91 -12.83 -1.77
N THR A 50 9.08 -13.79 -2.17
CA THR A 50 8.39 -13.81 -3.47
C THR A 50 6.87 -13.85 -3.35
N THR A 51 6.35 -13.74 -2.12
CA THR A 51 4.91 -13.86 -1.81
C THR A 51 4.23 -12.52 -1.59
N HIS A 52 4.96 -11.40 -1.75
CA HIS A 52 4.38 -10.06 -1.74
C HIS A 52 3.46 -9.85 -2.95
N ILE A 53 2.56 -8.87 -2.83
CA ILE A 53 1.69 -8.49 -3.94
C ILE A 53 2.52 -7.94 -5.10
N ARG A 54 2.05 -8.16 -6.34
CA ARG A 54 2.72 -7.63 -7.53
C ARG A 54 2.58 -6.09 -7.55
N PRO A 55 3.63 -5.32 -7.84
CA PRO A 55 3.56 -3.85 -7.88
C PRO A 55 2.47 -3.26 -8.79
N ILE A 56 2.08 -3.98 -9.86
CA ILE A 56 0.97 -3.57 -10.76
C ILE A 56 -0.39 -3.44 -10.04
N ILE A 57 -0.59 -4.20 -8.97
CA ILE A 57 -1.78 -4.10 -8.11
C ILE A 57 -1.79 -2.73 -7.41
N VAL A 58 -0.66 -2.33 -6.83
CA VAL A 58 -0.50 -1.03 -6.18
C VAL A 58 -0.64 0.12 -7.18
N ARG A 59 -0.02 -0.03 -8.36
CA ARG A 59 -0.14 0.93 -9.47
C ARG A 59 -1.60 1.19 -9.83
N THR A 60 -2.41 0.13 -9.88
CA THR A 60 -3.84 0.24 -10.18
C THR A 60 -4.56 1.14 -9.16
N VAL A 61 -4.28 0.98 -7.87
CA VAL A 61 -4.84 1.85 -6.82
C VAL A 61 -4.34 3.28 -6.94
N VAL A 62 -3.04 3.47 -7.18
CA VAL A 62 -2.43 4.79 -7.41
C VAL A 62 -3.12 5.54 -8.55
N ASP A 63 -3.35 4.88 -9.68
CA ASP A 63 -3.98 5.50 -10.85
C ASP A 63 -5.45 5.88 -10.59
N LEU A 64 -6.18 5.07 -9.81
CA LEU A 64 -7.55 5.39 -9.39
C LEU A 64 -7.58 6.62 -8.48
N VAL A 65 -6.68 6.70 -7.49
CA VAL A 65 -6.57 7.87 -6.60
C VAL A 65 -6.24 9.14 -7.39
N LYS A 66 -5.29 9.07 -8.33
CA LYS A 66 -4.97 10.20 -9.22
C LYS A 66 -6.16 10.62 -10.09
N SER A 67 -6.91 9.66 -10.60
CA SER A 67 -8.09 9.93 -11.45
C SER A 67 -9.20 10.63 -10.66
N ALA A 68 -9.29 10.41 -9.35
CA ALA A 68 -10.16 11.16 -8.44
C ALA A 68 -9.61 12.56 -8.05
N GLY A 69 -8.42 12.93 -8.53
CA GLY A 69 -7.75 14.19 -8.21
C GLY A 69 -6.92 14.17 -6.92
N GLY A 70 -6.77 13.00 -6.30
CA GLY A 70 -5.90 12.82 -5.13
C GLY A 70 -4.41 12.78 -5.48
N LYS A 71 -3.58 12.96 -4.46
CA LYS A 71 -2.11 12.92 -4.50
C LYS A 71 -1.63 11.71 -3.71
N PRO A 72 -1.47 10.54 -4.35
CA PRO A 72 -1.10 9.33 -3.63
C PRO A 72 0.37 9.27 -3.28
N PHE A 73 0.68 8.64 -2.15
CA PHE A 73 1.99 8.09 -1.83
C PHE A 73 1.82 6.67 -1.28
N VAL A 74 2.76 5.79 -1.61
CA VAL A 74 2.78 4.41 -1.09
C VAL A 74 3.59 4.41 0.20
N THR A 75 3.14 3.65 1.20
CA THR A 75 3.80 3.67 2.51
C THR A 75 3.85 2.32 3.19
N GLU A 76 4.84 2.17 4.05
CA GLU A 76 5.05 1.05 4.98
C GLU A 76 5.81 1.59 6.20
N THR A 77 5.83 0.82 7.28
CA THR A 77 6.56 1.09 8.52
C THR A 77 7.69 0.07 8.66
N THR A 78 8.74 0.48 9.35
CA THR A 78 9.85 -0.40 9.71
C THR A 78 9.39 -1.55 10.61
N THR A 79 10.26 -2.56 10.74
CA THR A 79 10.03 -3.73 11.58
C THR A 79 10.84 -3.65 12.87
N LEU A 80 10.28 -4.18 13.96
CA LEU A 80 10.97 -4.25 15.26
C LEU A 80 12.18 -5.20 15.28
N TYR A 81 12.28 -6.10 14.30
CA TYR A 81 13.36 -7.07 14.18
C TYR A 81 14.46 -6.57 13.23
N LYS A 82 15.72 -6.91 13.56
CA LYS A 82 16.92 -6.44 12.86
C LYS A 82 17.17 -7.19 11.54
N THR A 83 16.31 -6.95 10.54
CA THR A 83 16.50 -7.41 9.15
C THR A 83 16.46 -6.22 8.18
N ASN A 84 16.26 -6.45 6.89
CA ASN A 84 16.34 -5.42 5.84
C ASN A 84 15.12 -4.48 5.83
N ARG A 85 14.37 -4.39 6.92
CA ARG A 85 13.30 -3.41 7.13
C ARG A 85 13.40 -2.72 8.49
N PHE A 86 14.54 -2.83 9.17
CA PHE A 86 14.74 -2.29 10.51
C PHE A 86 14.80 -0.75 10.58
N ASP A 87 15.24 -0.10 9.50
CA ASP A 87 15.23 1.36 9.36
C ASP A 87 14.67 1.75 7.98
N ALA A 88 14.42 3.04 7.77
CA ALA A 88 13.81 3.50 6.53
C ALA A 88 14.71 3.28 5.31
N HIS A 89 16.04 3.36 5.47
CA HIS A 89 16.97 3.14 4.37
C HIS A 89 16.88 1.70 3.88
N ALA A 90 17.02 0.73 4.79
CA ALA A 90 16.89 -0.69 4.48
C ALA A 90 15.51 -1.02 3.91
N LEU A 91 14.44 -0.46 4.48
CA LEU A 91 13.07 -0.67 4.01
C LEU A 91 12.88 -0.17 2.56
N ILE A 92 13.37 1.03 2.23
CA ILE A 92 13.29 1.58 0.87
C ILE A 92 14.08 0.70 -0.12
N GLU A 93 15.29 0.25 0.25
CA GLU A 93 16.06 -0.67 -0.59
C GLU A 93 15.31 -1.98 -0.82
N THR A 94 14.75 -2.58 0.24
CA THR A 94 13.98 -3.82 0.16
C THR A 94 12.74 -3.65 -0.71
N ALA A 95 11.98 -2.57 -0.53
CA ALA A 95 10.84 -2.23 -1.35
C ALA A 95 11.23 -2.09 -2.83
N ALA A 96 12.33 -1.38 -3.11
CA ALA A 96 12.84 -1.20 -4.47
C ALA A 96 13.24 -2.53 -5.12
N ARG A 97 13.96 -3.40 -4.40
CA ARG A 97 14.34 -4.75 -4.89
C ARG A 97 13.13 -5.62 -5.20
N ASN A 98 12.04 -5.45 -4.45
CA ASN A 98 10.77 -6.15 -4.67
C ASN A 98 9.88 -5.48 -5.74
N GLY A 99 10.37 -4.41 -6.38
CA GLY A 99 9.71 -3.72 -7.49
C GLY A 99 8.78 -2.58 -7.07
N PHE A 100 8.73 -2.20 -5.80
CA PHE A 100 7.93 -1.09 -5.28
C PHE A 100 8.69 0.24 -5.41
N THR A 101 9.02 0.60 -6.64
CA THR A 101 9.67 1.88 -6.96
C THR A 101 8.65 2.92 -7.40
N GLN A 102 9.04 4.20 -7.34
CA GLN A 102 8.20 5.28 -7.88
C GLN A 102 7.84 5.07 -9.34
N SER A 103 8.76 4.58 -10.17
CA SER A 103 8.50 4.32 -11.60
C SER A 103 7.49 3.19 -11.80
N SER A 104 7.59 2.12 -11.02
CA SER A 104 6.68 0.97 -11.11
C SER A 104 5.27 1.32 -10.62
N MET A 105 5.17 2.02 -9.49
CA MET A 105 3.88 2.32 -8.85
C MET A 105 3.26 3.64 -9.32
N GLY A 106 4.05 4.54 -9.90
CA GLY A 106 3.61 5.88 -10.28
C GLY A 106 3.47 6.86 -9.11
N ALA A 107 3.90 6.51 -7.90
CA ALA A 107 3.79 7.34 -6.70
C ALA A 107 5.04 7.16 -5.82
N PRO A 108 5.44 8.19 -5.05
CA PRO A 108 6.58 8.07 -4.13
C PRO A 108 6.32 6.99 -3.08
N PHE A 109 7.38 6.31 -2.64
CA PHE A 109 7.37 5.42 -1.48
C PHE A 109 7.91 6.18 -0.27
N ILE A 110 7.12 6.26 0.80
CA ILE A 110 7.44 7.03 2.02
C ILE A 110 7.33 6.10 3.22
N VAL A 111 8.38 6.03 4.04
CA VAL A 111 8.39 5.29 5.29
C VAL A 111 7.66 6.09 6.37
N ALA A 112 6.63 5.50 6.98
CA ALA A 112 5.66 6.25 7.78
C ALA A 112 6.13 6.57 9.21
N ASP A 113 7.13 5.83 9.69
CA ASP A 113 7.66 5.86 11.06
C ASP A 113 9.09 6.43 11.13
N GLY A 114 9.43 7.28 10.15
CA GLY A 114 10.66 8.07 10.17
C GLY A 114 11.91 7.28 9.83
N LEU A 115 13.06 7.97 9.83
CA LEU A 115 14.33 7.38 9.38
C LEU A 115 14.77 6.18 10.24
N ARG A 116 14.47 6.22 11.53
CA ARG A 116 14.86 5.20 12.52
C ARG A 116 13.74 4.22 12.91
N GLY A 117 12.52 4.41 12.39
CA GLY A 117 11.37 3.58 12.79
C GLY A 117 10.74 3.95 14.13
N GLU A 118 11.07 5.11 14.68
CA GLU A 118 10.65 5.55 16.02
C GLU A 118 9.61 6.67 15.97
N ASP A 119 9.31 7.22 14.78
CA ASP A 119 8.35 8.30 14.65
C ASP A 119 6.93 7.77 14.83
N GLY A 120 6.23 8.33 15.81
CA GLY A 120 4.87 7.94 16.11
C GLY A 120 4.22 8.93 17.07
N ARG A 121 2.90 8.75 17.26
CA ARG A 121 2.16 9.49 18.27
C ARG A 121 1.20 8.57 19.00
N THR A 122 1.06 8.79 20.29
CA THR A 122 0.01 8.13 21.07
C THR A 122 -1.34 8.72 20.69
N VAL A 123 -2.29 7.86 20.32
CA VAL A 123 -3.67 8.25 20.04
C VAL A 123 -4.55 7.61 21.11
N LYS A 124 -5.35 8.43 21.81
CA LYS A 124 -6.32 7.91 22.77
C LYS A 124 -7.43 7.19 22.00
N ILE A 125 -7.63 5.91 22.29
CA ILE A 125 -8.74 5.13 21.77
C ILE A 125 -9.73 4.84 22.90
N ASN A 126 -11.02 4.74 22.57
CA ASN A 126 -12.07 4.30 23.49
C ASN A 126 -12.12 2.76 23.51
N GLY A 127 -10.99 2.12 23.80
CA GLY A 127 -10.85 0.67 23.89
C GLY A 127 -10.53 0.22 25.31
N GLU A 128 -10.96 -0.99 25.66
CA GLU A 128 -10.56 -1.66 26.90
C GLU A 128 -9.29 -2.47 26.64
N ILE A 129 -8.37 -2.54 27.61
CA ILE A 129 -7.23 -3.46 27.55
C ILE A 129 -7.79 -4.85 27.82
N LEU A 130 -7.67 -5.75 26.83
CA LEU A 130 -7.99 -7.18 26.97
C LEU A 130 -6.94 -7.91 27.80
#